data_AF-A0AB35YQZ4-F1
#
_entry.id   AF-A0AB35YQZ4-F1
#
_cell.length_a   1.000
_cell.length_b   1.000
_cell.length_c   1.000
_cell.angle_alpha   90.00
_cell.angle_beta   90.00
_cell.angle_gamma   90.00
#
_symmetry.space_group_name_H-M   'P 1'
#
loop_
_entity.id
_entity.type
_entity.pdbx_description
1 polymer ?
#
loop_
_entity_poly.entity_id
_entity_poly.type
_entity_poly.pdbx_seq_one_letter_code
_entity_poly.pdbx_strand_id
1 'polypeptide(L)'
;MKTFITIFILALSTNAFAQITQIPDPVFEQALIDLGIDSDGIVNGQVLTSDVETVISLNLNHKGIDDITGIEDFAALEILDVTGNYLLVLDVSNNLQLKELYCSSDSAGFNMPVSSLDLTNNTNLEILYGENLIFLESLDAKNGNNGILNITLPCEFEGEPCQLTELDCVKVDDELAANNNEPPYNGWYLAANFVYSEDCILGVSENNSSTYSIHPNPAKNELFITAQNTAGNLKVKIFNIEGKLLSTQTLEVANKTSIDVSSLTSGIYFLNIEDENGITIIKKFVKE
;
A
#
# COMPACT_ATOMS: atom_id res chain seq x y z
N MET A 1 -43.43 -7.29 68.58
CA MET A 1 -43.52 -6.76 67.19
C MET A 1 -42.47 -7.47 66.36
N LYS A 2 -42.87 -8.32 65.40
CA LYS A 2 -41.96 -8.89 64.40
C LYS A 2 -42.17 -8.09 63.12
N THR A 3 -41.20 -7.27 62.76
CA THR A 3 -41.24 -6.41 61.58
C THR A 3 -40.88 -7.26 60.36
N PHE A 4 -41.85 -7.54 59.49
CA PHE A 4 -41.60 -8.17 58.20
C PHE A 4 -41.13 -7.07 57.23
N ILE A 5 -39.89 -7.17 56.77
CA ILE A 5 -39.36 -6.37 55.66
C ILE A 5 -39.60 -7.17 54.39
N THR A 6 -40.59 -6.76 53.60
CA THR A 6 -40.83 -7.31 52.27
C THR A 6 -39.92 -6.58 51.30
N ILE A 7 -38.88 -7.25 50.80
CA ILE A 7 -38.00 -6.73 49.76
C ILE A 7 -38.77 -6.86 48.43
N PHE A 8 -39.19 -5.72 47.88
CA PHE A 8 -39.78 -5.64 46.54
C PHE A 8 -38.64 -5.62 45.53
N ILE A 9 -38.35 -6.78 44.91
CA ILE A 9 -37.37 -6.86 43.81
C ILE A 9 -38.05 -6.28 42.57
N LEU A 10 -37.74 -5.02 42.27
CA LEU A 10 -38.12 -4.36 41.04
C LEU A 10 -37.28 -4.99 39.91
N ALA A 11 -37.83 -5.96 39.19
CA ALA A 11 -37.20 -6.47 37.97
C ALA A 11 -37.28 -5.36 36.90
N LEU A 12 -36.22 -4.54 36.80
CA LEU A 12 -36.02 -3.69 35.64
C LEU A 12 -35.76 -4.61 34.45
N SER A 13 -36.75 -4.77 33.57
CA SER A 13 -36.54 -5.36 32.26
C SER A 13 -35.73 -4.39 31.42
N THR A 14 -34.40 -4.50 31.44
CA THR A 14 -33.56 -3.87 30.43
C THR A 14 -33.80 -4.62 29.12
N ASN A 15 -34.39 -3.94 28.14
CA ASN A 15 -34.40 -4.44 26.77
C ASN A 15 -32.94 -4.43 26.28
N ALA A 16 -32.27 -5.57 26.39
CA ALA A 16 -31.01 -5.80 25.71
C ALA A 16 -31.36 -6.06 24.24
N PHE A 17 -31.14 -5.06 23.39
CA PHE A 17 -31.06 -5.31 21.96
C PHE A 17 -29.71 -5.95 21.69
N ALA A 18 -29.69 -7.04 20.93
CA ALA A 18 -28.43 -7.57 20.44
C ALA A 18 -27.78 -6.50 19.56
N GLN A 19 -26.49 -6.25 19.77
CA GLN A 19 -25.72 -5.38 18.90
C GLN A 19 -25.54 -6.08 17.56
N ILE A 20 -25.62 -5.31 16.48
CA ILE A 20 -25.46 -5.79 15.11
C ILE A 20 -24.21 -5.15 14.51
N THR A 21 -23.46 -5.94 13.77
CA THR A 21 -22.36 -5.52 12.92
C THR A 21 -22.89 -5.49 11.50
N GLN A 22 -22.66 -4.39 10.77
CA GLN A 22 -23.09 -4.29 9.38
C GLN A 22 -22.07 -4.98 8.47
N ILE A 23 -22.53 -5.82 7.55
CA ILE A 23 -21.72 -6.53 6.56
C ILE A 23 -22.34 -6.27 5.17
N PRO A 24 -22.11 -5.08 4.57
CA PRO A 24 -22.81 -4.67 3.35
C PRO A 24 -22.51 -5.53 2.12
N ASP A 25 -21.32 -6.14 2.06
CA ASP A 25 -20.93 -7.06 1.00
C ASP A 25 -21.60 -8.43 1.22
N PRO A 26 -22.55 -8.83 0.35
CA PRO A 26 -23.24 -10.11 0.50
C PRO A 26 -22.33 -11.34 0.29
N VAL A 27 -21.19 -11.18 -0.39
CA VAL A 27 -20.17 -12.22 -0.54
C VAL A 27 -19.38 -12.39 0.75
N PHE A 28 -19.06 -11.28 1.44
CA PHE A 28 -18.43 -11.35 2.77
C PHE A 28 -19.37 -12.01 3.78
N GLU A 29 -20.63 -11.58 3.84
CA GLU A 29 -21.63 -12.17 4.72
C GLU A 29 -21.85 -13.66 4.42
N GLN A 30 -21.96 -14.03 3.14
CA GLN A 30 -22.05 -15.45 2.75
C GLN A 30 -20.82 -16.25 3.19
N ALA A 31 -19.61 -15.66 3.14
CA ALA A 31 -18.42 -16.33 3.65
C ALA A 31 -18.49 -16.56 5.17
N LEU A 32 -19.06 -15.61 5.93
CA LEU A 32 -19.29 -15.78 7.38
C LEU A 32 -20.30 -16.89 7.67
N ILE A 33 -21.37 -16.99 6.88
CA ILE A 33 -22.36 -18.09 6.96
C ILE A 33 -21.69 -19.44 6.67
N ASP A 34 -20.89 -19.52 5.60
CA ASP A 34 -20.19 -20.74 5.19
C ASP A 34 -19.19 -21.22 6.25
N LEU A 35 -18.60 -20.28 7.00
CA LEU A 35 -17.71 -20.54 8.13
C LEU A 35 -18.46 -20.88 9.42
N GLY A 36 -19.80 -20.74 9.44
CA GLY A 36 -20.64 -20.96 10.61
C GLY A 36 -20.49 -19.88 11.69
N ILE A 37 -20.03 -18.69 11.29
CA ILE A 37 -19.90 -17.52 12.17
C ILE A 37 -21.26 -16.83 12.27
N ASP A 38 -21.87 -16.47 11.14
CA ASP A 38 -23.20 -15.86 11.13
C ASP A 38 -24.28 -16.88 11.53
N SER A 39 -24.83 -16.69 12.73
CA SER A 39 -25.69 -17.68 13.38
C SER A 39 -27.11 -17.74 12.81
N ASP A 40 -27.56 -16.68 12.13
CA ASP A 40 -28.91 -16.66 11.53
C ASP A 40 -28.94 -17.34 10.16
N GLY A 41 -27.78 -17.41 9.48
CA GLY A 41 -27.58 -18.12 8.23
C GLY A 41 -28.26 -17.48 7.02
N ILE A 42 -28.54 -16.17 7.08
CA ILE A 42 -29.28 -15.44 6.05
C ILE A 42 -28.47 -14.21 5.63
N VAL A 43 -28.11 -14.14 4.34
CA VAL A 43 -27.51 -12.94 3.76
C VAL A 43 -28.51 -11.77 3.81
N ASN A 44 -28.33 -10.85 4.75
CA ASN A 44 -29.23 -9.75 5.05
C ASN A 44 -28.50 -8.41 5.34
N GLY A 45 -27.19 -8.35 5.15
CA GLY A 45 -26.33 -7.19 5.31
C GLY A 45 -25.82 -6.96 6.73
N GLN A 46 -25.97 -7.93 7.64
CA GLN A 46 -25.62 -7.76 9.04
C GLN A 46 -25.40 -9.11 9.73
N VAL A 47 -24.61 -9.10 10.80
CA VAL A 47 -24.42 -10.24 11.70
C VAL A 47 -24.59 -9.77 13.15
N LEU A 48 -24.86 -10.70 14.07
CA LEU A 48 -24.81 -10.35 15.49
C LEU A 48 -23.37 -10.04 15.87
N THR A 49 -23.12 -8.92 16.58
CA THR A 49 -21.76 -8.59 17.02
C THR A 49 -21.16 -9.69 17.91
N SER A 50 -22.00 -10.37 18.69
CA SER A 50 -21.58 -11.53 19.50
C SER A 50 -21.06 -12.71 18.69
N ASP A 51 -21.46 -12.83 17.42
CA ASP A 51 -21.01 -13.90 16.54
C ASP A 51 -19.57 -13.64 16.06
N VAL A 52 -19.19 -12.37 15.87
CA VAL A 52 -17.90 -11.96 15.31
C VAL A 52 -16.87 -11.52 16.35
N GLU A 53 -17.30 -10.95 17.49
CA GLU A 53 -16.38 -10.33 18.47
C GLU A 53 -15.40 -11.32 19.10
N THR A 54 -15.71 -12.62 19.06
CA THR A 54 -14.88 -13.70 19.61
C THR A 54 -14.05 -14.46 18.57
N VAL A 55 -14.18 -14.10 17.29
CA VAL A 55 -13.44 -14.75 16.20
C VAL A 55 -11.96 -14.35 16.27
N ILE A 56 -11.09 -15.35 16.44
CA ILE A 56 -9.63 -15.16 16.56
C ILE A 56 -8.93 -15.25 15.21
N SER A 57 -9.42 -16.10 14.31
CA SER A 57 -8.84 -16.31 12.98
C SER A 57 -9.95 -16.33 11.95
N LEU A 58 -9.77 -15.54 10.89
CA LEU A 58 -10.72 -15.40 9.81
C LEU A 58 -10.01 -15.62 8.47
N ASN A 59 -10.41 -16.69 7.78
CA ASN A 59 -9.90 -17.02 6.45
C ASN A 59 -10.98 -16.73 5.40
N LEU A 60 -10.72 -15.74 4.55
CA LEU A 60 -11.60 -15.26 3.49
C LEU A 60 -10.98 -15.47 2.11
N ASN A 61 -10.11 -16.48 1.95
CA ASN A 61 -9.34 -16.65 0.72
C ASN A 61 -10.21 -16.96 -0.49
N HIS A 62 -9.93 -16.26 -1.59
CA HIS A 62 -10.55 -16.44 -2.91
C HIS A 62 -12.09 -16.48 -2.86
N LYS A 63 -12.70 -15.65 -2.00
CA LYS A 63 -14.15 -15.57 -1.88
C LYS A 63 -14.78 -14.62 -2.91
N GLY A 64 -13.98 -13.71 -3.46
CA GLY A 64 -14.44 -12.70 -4.40
C GLY A 64 -15.09 -11.51 -3.70
N ILE A 65 -14.65 -11.23 -2.48
CA ILE A 65 -15.08 -10.08 -1.66
C ILE A 65 -14.44 -8.82 -2.23
N ASP A 66 -15.20 -7.72 -2.31
CA ASP A 66 -14.69 -6.41 -2.72
C ASP A 66 -14.81 -5.34 -1.63
N ASP A 67 -15.60 -5.61 -0.58
CA ASP A 67 -15.75 -4.76 0.61
C ASP A 67 -15.77 -5.60 1.90
N ILE A 68 -14.85 -5.30 2.81
CA ILE A 68 -14.73 -5.96 4.13
C ILE A 68 -15.31 -5.12 5.28
N THR A 69 -16.12 -4.11 4.99
CA THR A 69 -16.81 -3.31 6.01
C THR A 69 -17.51 -4.22 7.02
N GLY A 70 -17.34 -3.91 8.30
CA GLY A 70 -17.76 -4.71 9.45
C GLY A 70 -16.63 -5.53 10.08
N ILE A 71 -15.48 -5.67 9.41
CA ILE A 71 -14.28 -6.30 9.99
C ILE A 71 -13.79 -5.59 11.26
N GLU A 72 -14.08 -4.30 11.42
CA GLU A 72 -13.75 -3.49 12.60
C GLU A 72 -14.37 -4.01 13.90
N ASP A 73 -15.47 -4.77 13.83
CA ASP A 73 -16.16 -5.33 15.00
C ASP A 73 -15.61 -6.71 15.42
N PHE A 74 -14.66 -7.27 14.68
CA PHE A 74 -13.97 -8.53 15.03
C PHE A 74 -12.89 -8.27 16.10
N ALA A 75 -13.35 -7.95 17.32
CA ALA A 75 -12.52 -7.42 18.41
C ALA A 75 -11.39 -8.37 18.88
N ALA A 76 -11.57 -9.69 18.74
CA ALA A 76 -10.58 -10.70 19.11
C ALA A 76 -9.67 -11.16 17.96
N LEU A 77 -9.80 -10.57 16.76
CA LEU A 77 -9.13 -11.05 15.56
C LEU A 77 -7.60 -10.90 15.66
N GLU A 78 -6.91 -12.03 15.59
CA GLU A 78 -5.44 -12.12 15.59
C GLU A 78 -4.88 -12.51 14.21
N ILE A 79 -5.63 -13.24 13.40
CA ILE A 79 -5.19 -13.73 12.08
C ILE A 79 -6.25 -13.43 11.04
N LEU A 80 -5.90 -12.62 10.04
CA LEU A 80 -6.76 -12.31 8.91
C LEU A 80 -6.09 -12.71 7.60
N ASP A 81 -6.77 -13.53 6.81
CA ASP A 81 -6.36 -13.86 5.45
C ASP A 81 -7.45 -13.46 4.46
N VAL A 82 -7.15 -12.47 3.63
CA VAL A 82 -8.02 -11.95 2.57
C VAL A 82 -7.45 -12.23 1.18
N THR A 83 -6.51 -13.17 1.06
CA THR A 83 -5.81 -13.48 -0.18
C THR A 83 -6.78 -13.77 -1.34
N GLY A 84 -6.50 -13.21 -2.52
CA GLY A 84 -7.23 -13.48 -3.76
C GLY A 84 -8.64 -12.86 -3.80
N ASN A 85 -8.90 -11.80 -3.04
CA ASN A 85 -10.10 -10.96 -3.12
C ASN A 85 -9.85 -9.70 -3.94
N TYR A 86 -10.89 -8.85 -4.11
CA TYR A 86 -10.94 -7.67 -4.97
C TYR A 86 -10.93 -6.33 -4.21
N LEU A 87 -10.23 -6.29 -3.07
CA LEU A 87 -10.30 -5.15 -2.16
C LEU A 87 -9.57 -3.93 -2.72
N LEU A 88 -10.32 -2.84 -2.90
CA LEU A 88 -9.78 -1.50 -3.16
C LEU A 88 -9.28 -0.85 -1.86
N VAL A 89 -9.93 -1.19 -0.74
CA VAL A 89 -9.63 -0.69 0.59
C VAL A 89 -9.51 -1.89 1.53
N LEU A 90 -8.38 -1.99 2.22
CA LEU A 90 -8.12 -2.94 3.29
C LEU A 90 -7.92 -2.14 4.58
N ASP A 91 -9.01 -1.77 5.24
CA ASP A 91 -8.97 -1.08 6.52
C ASP A 91 -9.00 -2.09 7.66
N VAL A 92 -7.88 -2.21 8.37
CA VAL A 92 -7.72 -3.06 9.56
C VAL A 92 -7.42 -2.24 10.81
N SER A 93 -7.68 -0.92 10.76
CA SER A 93 -7.25 0.05 11.77
C SER A 93 -7.88 -0.16 13.16
N ASN A 94 -9.00 -0.89 13.23
CA ASN A 94 -9.69 -1.24 14.48
C ASN A 94 -9.41 -2.68 14.96
N ASN A 95 -8.71 -3.51 14.17
CA ASN A 95 -8.31 -4.86 14.55
C ASN A 95 -7.04 -4.82 15.41
N LEU A 96 -7.16 -4.25 16.62
CA LEU A 96 -6.01 -3.96 17.50
C LEU A 96 -5.27 -5.21 17.99
N GLN A 97 -5.91 -6.38 17.93
CA GLN A 97 -5.33 -7.66 18.32
C GLN A 97 -4.62 -8.39 17.17
N LEU A 98 -4.64 -7.84 15.95
CA LEU A 98 -4.12 -8.47 14.74
C LEU A 98 -2.60 -8.72 14.85
N LYS A 99 -2.20 -9.97 14.63
CA LYS A 99 -0.81 -10.46 14.64
C LYS A 99 -0.36 -10.88 13.25
N GLU A 100 -1.25 -11.46 12.45
CA GLU A 100 -0.92 -11.94 11.11
C GLU A 100 -1.93 -11.40 10.10
N LEU A 101 -1.42 -10.74 9.05
CA LEU A 101 -2.20 -10.25 7.92
C LEU A 101 -1.66 -10.85 6.62
N TYR A 102 -2.54 -11.56 5.93
CA TYR A 102 -2.29 -12.12 4.60
C TYR A 102 -3.23 -11.45 3.60
N CYS A 103 -2.67 -10.78 2.59
CA CYS A 103 -3.44 -9.98 1.64
C CYS A 103 -2.96 -10.15 0.20
N SER A 104 -2.45 -11.33 -0.15
CA SER A 104 -1.87 -11.56 -1.47
C SER A 104 -2.90 -11.42 -2.59
N SER A 105 -2.46 -10.95 -3.75
CA SER A 105 -3.19 -11.16 -5.00
C SER A 105 -3.01 -12.60 -5.48
N ASP A 106 -4.01 -13.11 -6.20
CA ASP A 106 -3.86 -14.31 -7.01
C ASP A 106 -2.92 -14.03 -8.21
N SER A 107 -2.03 -14.96 -8.50
CA SER A 107 -0.95 -14.83 -9.49
C SER A 107 -1.47 -14.68 -10.93
N ALA A 108 -2.70 -15.10 -11.21
CA ALA A 108 -3.30 -15.04 -12.55
C ALA A 108 -4.03 -13.73 -12.86
N GLY A 109 -4.26 -12.85 -11.87
CA GLY A 109 -5.23 -11.76 -12.00
C GLY A 109 -4.84 -10.40 -11.44
N PHE A 110 -3.78 -10.28 -10.64
CA PHE A 110 -3.50 -9.04 -9.88
C PHE A 110 -4.77 -8.50 -9.21
N ASN A 111 -5.56 -9.41 -8.63
CA ASN A 111 -6.93 -9.13 -8.26
C ASN A 111 -7.05 -8.35 -6.95
N MET A 112 -5.96 -8.03 -6.25
CA MET A 112 -5.94 -7.20 -5.05
C MET A 112 -5.50 -5.75 -5.37
N PRO A 113 -6.40 -4.83 -5.76
CA PRO A 113 -6.06 -3.46 -6.16
C PRO A 113 -5.86 -2.49 -4.99
N VAL A 114 -5.39 -2.99 -3.83
CA VAL A 114 -5.14 -2.14 -2.67
C VAL A 114 -4.00 -1.17 -2.98
N SER A 115 -4.28 0.13 -2.86
CA SER A 115 -3.32 1.20 -3.17
C SER A 115 -2.61 1.75 -1.94
N SER A 116 -3.21 1.61 -0.76
CA SER A 116 -2.61 2.03 0.49
C SER A 116 -2.87 0.98 1.57
N LEU A 117 -1.83 0.68 2.34
CA LEU A 117 -1.94 -0.16 3.52
C LEU A 117 -1.41 0.61 4.73
N ASP A 118 -2.33 0.97 5.62
CA ASP A 118 -2.04 1.67 6.87
C ASP A 118 -2.12 0.68 8.04
N LEU A 119 -1.00 0.48 8.73
CA LEU A 119 -0.86 -0.46 9.83
C LEU A 119 -0.50 0.25 11.15
N THR A 120 -0.62 1.58 11.24
CA THR A 120 -0.15 2.34 12.42
C THR A 120 -0.83 1.91 13.72
N ASN A 121 -2.09 1.44 13.63
CA ASN A 121 -2.87 0.99 14.79
C ASN A 121 -2.66 -0.49 15.14
N ASN A 122 -2.07 -1.29 14.25
CA ASN A 122 -1.88 -2.72 14.45
C ASN A 122 -0.58 -2.98 15.21
N THR A 123 -0.51 -2.49 16.46
CA THR A 123 0.69 -2.52 17.31
C THR A 123 1.10 -3.92 17.76
N ASN A 124 0.27 -4.94 17.51
CA ASN A 124 0.56 -6.35 17.79
C ASN A 124 0.97 -7.12 16.53
N LEU A 125 1.04 -6.48 15.36
CA LEU A 125 1.31 -7.17 14.10
C LEU A 125 2.73 -7.73 14.08
N GLU A 126 2.84 -9.04 13.82
CA GLU A 126 4.07 -9.82 13.75
C GLU A 126 4.39 -10.22 12.30
N ILE A 127 3.36 -10.48 11.47
CA ILE A 127 3.52 -10.92 10.09
C ILE A 127 2.62 -10.10 9.17
N LEU A 128 3.23 -9.54 8.13
CA LEU A 128 2.56 -9.05 6.93
C LEU A 128 3.06 -9.85 5.73
N TYR A 129 2.16 -10.57 5.06
CA TYR A 129 2.45 -11.26 3.81
C TYR A 129 1.49 -10.81 2.70
N GLY A 130 2.03 -10.28 1.62
CA GLY A 130 1.25 -9.74 0.51
C GLY A 130 1.98 -9.89 -0.82
N GLU A 131 1.76 -11.02 -1.49
CA GLU A 131 2.32 -11.27 -2.80
C GLU A 131 1.55 -10.51 -3.89
N ASN A 132 2.27 -10.00 -4.90
CA ASN A 132 1.70 -9.40 -6.11
C ASN A 132 0.80 -8.17 -5.87
N LEU A 133 1.12 -7.36 -4.85
CA LEU A 133 0.44 -6.08 -4.56
C LEU A 133 0.88 -4.95 -5.50
N ILE A 134 0.80 -5.16 -6.81
CA ILE A 134 1.41 -4.28 -7.83
C ILE A 134 0.85 -2.85 -7.85
N PHE A 135 -0.31 -2.62 -7.23
CA PHE A 135 -0.97 -1.31 -7.14
C PHE A 135 -0.66 -0.57 -5.84
N LEU A 136 0.10 -1.16 -4.92
CA LEU A 136 0.41 -0.54 -3.63
C LEU A 136 1.31 0.68 -3.83
N GLU A 137 0.79 1.87 -3.53
CA GLU A 137 1.48 3.15 -3.60
C GLU A 137 2.14 3.53 -2.26
N SER A 138 1.51 3.14 -1.14
CA SER A 138 2.01 3.47 0.19
C SER A 138 1.82 2.36 1.21
N LEU A 139 2.84 2.14 2.03
CA LEU A 139 2.82 1.26 3.19
C LEU A 139 3.22 2.06 4.44
N ASP A 140 2.30 2.20 5.39
CA ASP A 140 2.58 2.77 6.71
C ASP A 140 2.74 1.64 7.74
N ALA A 141 4.00 1.21 7.95
CA ALA A 141 4.33 0.18 8.93
C ALA A 141 4.83 0.78 10.26
N LYS A 142 4.69 2.10 10.50
CA LYS A 142 5.13 2.78 11.73
C LYS A 142 4.19 2.49 12.91
N ASN A 143 4.15 1.23 13.33
CA ASN A 143 3.20 0.69 14.30
C ASN A 143 3.77 0.56 15.73
N GLY A 144 5.00 1.02 15.96
CA GLY A 144 5.70 0.88 17.24
C GLY A 144 6.13 -0.56 17.56
N ASN A 145 5.98 -1.50 16.63
CA ASN A 145 6.27 -2.93 16.79
C ASN A 145 7.21 -3.48 15.71
N ASN A 146 7.91 -2.61 14.97
CA ASN A 146 8.87 -3.06 13.93
C ASN A 146 9.92 -4.03 14.48
N GLY A 147 10.23 -3.96 15.79
CA GLY A 147 11.12 -4.87 16.53
C GLY A 147 10.88 -6.37 16.32
N ILE A 148 9.64 -6.78 16.07
CA ILE A 148 9.25 -8.19 15.82
C ILE A 148 8.47 -8.40 14.52
N LEU A 149 8.03 -7.31 13.87
CA LEU A 149 7.30 -7.37 12.61
C LEU A 149 8.18 -7.92 11.49
N ASN A 150 7.64 -8.86 10.72
CA ASN A 150 8.23 -9.35 9.49
C ASN A 150 7.33 -9.03 8.29
N ILE A 151 7.86 -8.28 7.33
CA ILE A 151 7.15 -7.90 6.11
C ILE A 151 7.71 -8.68 4.92
N THR A 152 6.84 -9.37 4.19
CA THR A 152 7.19 -10.08 2.95
C THR A 152 6.19 -9.74 1.85
N LEU A 153 6.62 -8.90 0.92
CA LEU A 153 5.87 -8.45 -0.26
C LEU A 153 6.58 -8.88 -1.55
N PRO A 154 6.54 -10.18 -1.91
CA PRO A 154 7.11 -10.68 -3.14
C PRO A 154 6.28 -10.27 -4.36
N CYS A 155 6.89 -10.35 -5.54
CA CYS A 155 6.21 -10.15 -6.80
C CYS A 155 6.71 -11.19 -7.82
N GLU A 156 5.80 -12.04 -8.28
CA GLU A 156 6.04 -13.05 -9.32
C GLU A 156 4.86 -13.12 -10.27
N PHE A 157 5.13 -13.00 -11.57
CA PHE A 157 4.13 -13.10 -12.63
C PHE A 157 4.56 -14.12 -13.67
N GLU A 158 3.73 -15.15 -13.88
CA GLU A 158 4.00 -16.26 -14.81
C GLU A 158 5.37 -16.96 -14.59
N GLY A 159 5.83 -17.03 -13.34
CA GLY A 159 7.11 -17.64 -12.98
C GLY A 159 8.33 -16.71 -13.09
N GLU A 160 8.11 -15.44 -13.44
CA GLU A 160 9.16 -14.43 -13.56
C GLU A 160 9.01 -13.36 -12.47
N PRO A 161 10.11 -12.88 -11.86
CA PRO A 161 10.06 -11.85 -10.83
C PRO A 161 9.57 -10.52 -11.42
N CYS A 162 8.68 -9.84 -10.68
CA CYS A 162 8.23 -8.49 -10.98
C CYS A 162 8.60 -7.50 -9.88
N GLN A 163 8.19 -6.24 -10.02
CA GLN A 163 8.37 -5.21 -9.00
C GLN A 163 7.05 -4.50 -8.68
N LEU A 164 6.87 -4.07 -7.43
CA LEU A 164 5.80 -3.16 -7.02
C LEU A 164 6.25 -1.74 -7.42
N THR A 165 5.90 -1.32 -8.63
CA THR A 165 6.44 -0.10 -9.24
C THR A 165 5.87 1.19 -8.67
N GLU A 166 4.72 1.12 -7.99
CA GLU A 166 4.05 2.27 -7.42
C GLU A 166 4.50 2.56 -5.98
N LEU A 167 5.14 1.60 -5.31
CA LEU A 167 5.59 1.75 -3.92
C LEU A 167 6.93 2.49 -3.87
N ASP A 168 6.87 3.79 -3.61
CA ASP A 168 8.05 4.66 -3.53
C ASP A 168 8.56 4.87 -2.09
N CYS A 169 7.70 4.70 -1.09
CA CYS A 169 8.04 4.96 0.31
C CYS A 169 7.35 4.00 1.28
N VAL A 170 8.11 3.53 2.27
CA VAL A 170 7.62 2.70 3.37
C VAL A 170 7.89 3.41 4.68
N LYS A 171 6.84 3.67 5.45
CA LYS A 171 7.02 4.27 6.77
C LYS A 171 7.38 3.24 7.82
N VAL A 172 8.36 3.59 8.64
CA VAL A 172 8.95 2.70 9.65
C VAL A 172 9.13 3.43 10.98
N ASP A 173 9.31 2.66 12.04
CA ASP A 173 9.56 3.18 13.40
C ASP A 173 10.95 3.79 13.56
N ASP A 174 11.96 3.29 12.83
CA ASP A 174 13.36 3.75 12.88
C ASP A 174 13.93 3.82 11.46
N GLU A 175 13.92 5.02 10.88
CA GLU A 175 14.40 5.27 9.52
C GLU A 175 15.89 4.94 9.34
N LEU A 176 16.72 5.22 10.35
CA LEU A 176 18.16 5.04 10.28
C LEU A 176 18.53 3.55 10.24
N ALA A 177 17.95 2.77 11.16
CA ALA A 177 18.17 1.33 11.21
C ALA A 177 17.65 0.63 9.94
N ALA A 178 16.49 1.06 9.43
CA ALA A 178 15.90 0.50 8.23
C ALA A 178 16.77 0.76 6.99
N ASN A 179 17.22 2.00 6.77
CA ASN A 179 18.07 2.36 5.64
C ASN A 179 19.50 1.77 5.75
N ASN A 180 20.00 1.50 6.95
CA ASN A 180 21.26 0.78 7.15
C ASN A 180 21.13 -0.75 7.05
N ASN A 181 19.92 -1.27 6.80
CA ASN A 181 19.63 -2.70 6.77
C ASN A 181 20.06 -3.40 8.08
N GLU A 182 19.81 -2.75 9.21
CA GLU A 182 20.03 -3.29 10.55
C GLU A 182 18.83 -4.14 11.00
N PRO A 183 19.01 -5.11 11.91
CA PRO A 183 17.89 -5.83 12.49
C PRO A 183 16.90 -4.87 13.18
N PRO A 184 15.58 -5.07 13.02
CA PRO A 184 14.91 -6.22 12.39
C PRO A 184 14.66 -6.08 10.88
N TYR A 185 14.91 -4.90 10.29
CA TYR A 185 14.58 -4.57 8.90
C TYR A 185 15.34 -5.42 7.86
N ASN A 186 16.49 -5.99 8.25
CA ASN A 186 17.23 -6.93 7.40
C ASN A 186 16.49 -8.25 7.12
N GLY A 187 15.42 -8.54 7.85
CA GLY A 187 14.52 -9.67 7.60
C GLY A 187 13.38 -9.33 6.63
N TRP A 188 13.11 -8.05 6.37
CA TRP A 188 12.03 -7.64 5.50
C TRP A 188 12.39 -7.87 4.04
N TYR A 189 11.40 -8.29 3.26
CA TYR A 189 11.53 -8.46 1.81
C TYR A 189 10.40 -7.75 1.10
N LEU A 190 10.73 -6.74 0.30
CA LEU A 190 9.79 -6.02 -0.53
C LEU A 190 10.36 -5.96 -1.95
N ALA A 191 9.64 -6.49 -2.93
CA ALA A 191 10.05 -6.49 -4.33
C ALA A 191 9.81 -5.11 -4.98
N ALA A 192 10.36 -4.03 -4.43
CA ALA A 192 10.12 -2.65 -4.86
C ALA A 192 11.39 -1.81 -4.79
N ASN A 193 11.39 -0.66 -5.50
CA ASN A 193 12.45 0.34 -5.40
C ASN A 193 11.93 1.52 -4.55
N PHE A 194 12.05 1.42 -3.23
CA PHE A 194 11.46 2.36 -2.28
C PHE A 194 12.53 2.94 -1.35
N VAL A 195 12.15 3.94 -0.55
CA VAL A 195 12.93 4.44 0.58
C VAL A 195 12.19 4.19 1.90
N TYR A 196 12.93 3.88 2.96
CA TYR A 196 12.37 3.93 4.31
C TYR A 196 12.37 5.37 4.80
N SER A 197 11.28 5.82 5.43
CA SER A 197 11.19 7.14 6.05
C SER A 197 10.25 7.14 7.23
N GLU A 198 10.52 7.93 8.28
CA GLU A 198 9.59 8.03 9.40
C GLU A 198 8.31 8.81 9.07
N ASP A 199 8.36 9.68 8.06
CA ASP A 199 7.25 10.58 7.74
C ASP A 199 6.79 10.47 6.28
N CYS A 200 7.58 9.86 5.39
CA CYS A 200 7.39 9.88 3.93
C CYS A 200 7.02 11.27 3.39
N ILE A 201 7.42 12.34 4.10
CA ILE A 201 7.29 13.70 3.60
C ILE A 201 8.27 13.77 2.44
N LEU A 202 7.77 14.09 1.25
CA LEU A 202 8.57 14.48 0.10
C LEU A 202 9.27 15.82 0.38
N GLY A 203 10.12 15.86 1.40
CA GLY A 203 11.13 16.86 1.59
C GLY A 203 12.30 16.42 0.75
N VAL A 204 12.38 16.91 -0.49
CA VAL A 204 13.52 16.79 -1.42
C VAL A 204 14.47 15.65 -1.02
N SER A 205 14.06 14.40 -1.21
CA SER A 205 14.95 13.28 -0.92
C SER A 205 16.06 13.29 -1.96
N GLU A 206 17.19 13.83 -1.52
CA GLU A 206 18.50 13.53 -2.09
C GLU A 206 18.69 12.00 -2.04
N ASN A 207 19.07 11.43 -3.19
CA ASN A 207 19.54 10.05 -3.39
C ASN A 207 18.53 8.90 -3.39
N ASN A 208 17.58 8.93 -4.34
CA ASN A 208 17.46 7.78 -5.23
C ASN A 208 18.28 8.08 -6.49
N SER A 209 19.36 7.32 -6.69
CA SER A 209 20.32 7.43 -7.79
C SER A 209 19.65 7.17 -9.14
N SER A 210 18.80 8.09 -9.59
CA SER A 210 18.56 8.25 -11.01
C SER A 210 19.88 8.75 -11.59
N THR A 211 20.49 7.95 -12.46
CA THR A 211 21.71 8.31 -13.18
C THR A 211 21.60 9.67 -13.86
N TYR A 212 20.39 10.15 -14.15
CA TYR A 212 20.10 11.48 -14.68
C TYR A 212 18.97 12.20 -13.92
N SER A 213 19.25 13.41 -13.44
CA SER A 213 18.25 14.34 -12.88
C SER A 213 17.99 15.51 -13.83
N ILE A 214 16.78 16.07 -13.80
CA ILE A 214 16.39 17.20 -14.66
C ILE A 214 15.91 18.42 -13.86
N HIS A 215 16.35 19.60 -14.26
CA HIS A 215 15.99 20.88 -13.60
C HIS A 215 16.18 22.08 -14.54
N PRO A 216 15.51 23.22 -14.33
CA PRO A 216 14.39 23.40 -13.41
C PRO A 216 13.12 22.73 -13.94
N ASN A 217 12.26 22.30 -13.03
CA ASN A 217 10.89 21.89 -13.34
C ASN A 217 9.95 22.69 -12.42
N PRO A 218 9.17 23.67 -12.91
CA PRO A 218 8.95 24.00 -14.32
C PRO A 218 10.14 24.68 -15.04
N ALA A 219 10.28 24.41 -16.34
CA ALA A 219 11.32 24.96 -17.23
C ALA A 219 10.79 26.16 -18.03
N LYS A 220 11.64 27.18 -18.26
CA LYS A 220 11.31 28.35 -19.08
C LYS A 220 11.93 28.31 -20.46
N ASN A 221 13.25 28.43 -20.54
CA ASN A 221 13.98 28.42 -21.82
C ASN A 221 14.91 27.23 -21.94
N GLU A 222 15.43 26.73 -20.82
CA GLU A 222 16.40 25.66 -20.79
C GLU A 222 16.00 24.62 -19.74
N LEU A 223 16.31 23.36 -20.05
CA LEU A 223 16.21 22.23 -19.15
C LEU A 223 17.60 21.58 -19.04
N PHE A 224 18.14 21.53 -17.83
CA PHE A 224 19.41 20.89 -17.51
C PHE A 224 19.20 19.42 -17.21
N ILE A 225 20.14 18.59 -17.66
CA ILE A 225 20.27 17.18 -17.32
C ILE A 225 21.59 17.02 -16.55
N THR A 226 21.55 16.44 -15.36
CA THR A 226 22.74 16.20 -14.52
C THR A 226 22.94 14.71 -14.35
N ALA A 227 24.15 14.20 -14.62
CA ALA A 227 24.48 12.78 -14.52
C ALA A 227 25.22 12.46 -13.22
N GLN A 228 24.84 11.40 -12.51
CA GLN A 228 25.50 10.94 -11.28
C GLN A 228 26.35 9.67 -11.55
N ASN A 229 27.51 9.84 -12.18
CA ASN A 229 28.54 8.81 -12.46
C ASN A 229 28.55 8.18 -13.88
N THR A 230 28.03 8.85 -14.91
CA THR A 230 28.14 8.38 -16.30
C THR A 230 28.61 9.50 -17.22
N ALA A 231 29.79 9.32 -17.83
CA ALA A 231 30.27 10.15 -18.93
C ALA A 231 29.99 9.43 -20.25
N GLY A 232 29.30 10.09 -21.19
CA GLY A 232 28.96 9.50 -22.49
C GLY A 232 27.96 10.34 -23.29
N ASN A 233 27.67 9.88 -24.51
CA ASN A 233 26.68 10.48 -25.38
C ASN A 233 25.27 10.04 -24.99
N LEU A 234 24.40 10.99 -24.70
CA LEU A 234 22.97 10.76 -24.47
C LEU A 234 22.18 11.12 -25.72
N LYS A 235 21.27 10.26 -26.11
CA LYS A 235 20.25 10.57 -27.09
C LYS A 235 18.97 10.98 -26.37
N VAL A 236 18.62 12.24 -26.48
CA VAL A 236 17.47 12.82 -25.78
C VAL A 236 16.35 13.11 -26.75
N LYS A 237 15.14 12.69 -26.40
CA LYS A 237 13.91 12.91 -27.18
C LYS A 237 12.85 13.58 -26.30
N ILE A 238 12.16 14.58 -26.84
CA ILE A 238 11.04 15.26 -26.16
C ILE A 238 9.74 14.86 -26.83
N PHE A 239 8.77 14.43 -26.02
CA PHE A 239 7.42 14.09 -26.45
C PHE A 239 6.39 14.97 -25.73
N ASN A 240 5.28 15.25 -26.42
CA ASN A 240 4.10 15.82 -25.77
C ASN A 240 3.21 14.72 -25.14
N ILE A 241 2.09 15.12 -24.54
CA ILE A 241 1.14 14.21 -23.88
C ILE A 241 0.45 13.22 -24.83
N GLU A 242 0.33 13.56 -26.12
CA GLU A 242 -0.18 12.64 -27.15
C GLU A 242 0.90 11.67 -27.69
N GLY A 243 2.11 11.68 -27.13
CA GLY A 243 3.22 10.82 -27.55
C GLY A 243 3.89 11.25 -28.86
N LYS A 244 3.61 12.45 -29.37
CA LYS A 244 4.24 13.00 -30.57
C LYS A 244 5.66 13.46 -30.25
N LEU A 245 6.64 12.98 -31.03
CA LEU A 245 8.03 13.44 -30.97
C LEU A 245 8.13 14.90 -31.43
N LEU A 246 8.68 15.76 -30.57
CA LEU A 246 8.86 17.19 -30.84
C LEU A 246 10.31 17.58 -31.08
N SER A 247 11.25 16.91 -30.41
CA SER A 247 12.69 17.20 -30.54
C SER A 247 13.51 15.94 -30.30
N THR A 248 14.64 15.81 -30.99
CA THR A 248 15.64 14.77 -30.77
C THR A 248 17.03 15.37 -30.91
N GLN A 249 17.90 15.11 -29.92
CA GLN A 249 19.25 15.66 -29.87
C GLN A 249 20.21 14.61 -29.29
N THR A 250 21.47 14.64 -29.71
CA THR A 250 22.55 13.86 -29.09
C THR A 250 23.47 14.81 -28.36
N LEU A 251 23.70 14.56 -27.08
CA LEU A 251 24.41 15.45 -26.17
C LEU A 251 25.55 14.68 -25.52
N GLU A 252 26.74 15.25 -25.53
CA GLU A 252 27.84 14.73 -24.73
C GLU A 252 27.65 15.21 -23.28
N VAL A 253 27.64 14.28 -22.33
CA VAL A 253 27.45 14.60 -20.91
C VAL A 253 28.66 14.11 -20.13
N ALA A 254 29.38 15.06 -19.52
CA ALA A 254 30.45 14.76 -18.56
C ALA A 254 29.91 14.71 -17.12
N ASN A 255 29.15 15.72 -16.71
CA ASN A 255 28.48 15.82 -15.39
C ASN A 255 27.12 16.52 -15.49
N LYS A 256 26.99 17.51 -16.38
CA LYS A 256 25.77 18.28 -16.62
C LYS A 256 25.74 18.78 -18.06
N THR A 257 24.56 18.80 -18.67
CA THR A 257 24.30 19.41 -19.99
C THR A 257 22.98 20.17 -19.97
N SER A 258 22.68 20.91 -21.03
CA SER A 258 21.42 21.64 -21.19
C SER A 258 20.75 21.37 -22.53
N ILE A 259 19.43 21.54 -22.54
CA ILE A 259 18.58 21.47 -23.71
C ILE A 259 17.77 22.75 -23.79
N ASP A 260 17.77 23.38 -24.96
CA ASP A 260 16.88 24.49 -25.26
C ASP A 260 15.44 23.97 -25.44
N VAL A 261 14.55 24.47 -24.59
CA VAL A 261 13.11 24.19 -24.59
C VAL A 261 12.29 25.46 -24.87
N SER A 262 12.92 26.58 -25.21
CA SER A 262 12.26 27.87 -25.44
C SER A 262 11.21 27.84 -26.55
N SER A 263 11.35 26.92 -27.51
CA SER A 263 10.41 26.72 -28.61
C SER A 263 9.14 25.95 -28.23
N LEU A 264 9.11 25.31 -27.05
CA LEU A 264 7.95 24.58 -26.56
C LEU A 264 6.89 25.54 -26.00
N THR A 265 5.63 25.27 -26.28
CA THR A 265 4.52 25.98 -25.61
C THR A 265 4.36 25.49 -24.18
N SER A 266 3.75 26.29 -23.31
CA SER A 266 3.47 25.89 -21.92
C SER A 266 2.64 24.60 -21.89
N GLY A 267 3.00 23.65 -21.02
CA GLY A 267 2.38 22.33 -20.98
C GLY A 267 3.25 21.24 -20.35
N ILE A 268 2.74 20.01 -20.35
CA ILE A 268 3.44 18.83 -19.82
C ILE A 268 4.17 18.11 -20.96
N TYR A 269 5.42 17.72 -20.71
CA TYR A 269 6.27 17.02 -21.65
C TYR A 269 6.99 15.85 -21.00
N PHE A 270 7.37 14.88 -21.83
CA PHE A 270 8.16 13.72 -21.43
C PHE A 270 9.52 13.77 -22.13
N LEU A 271 10.58 13.71 -21.33
CA LEU A 271 11.96 13.64 -21.76
C LEU A 271 12.43 12.19 -21.68
N ASN A 272 12.67 11.57 -22.84
CA ASN A 272 13.28 10.25 -22.93
C ASN A 272 14.80 10.42 -23.11
N ILE A 273 15.58 9.86 -22.20
CA ILE A 273 17.05 9.89 -22.17
C ILE A 273 17.53 8.46 -22.43
N GLU A 274 18.24 8.25 -23.53
CA GLU A 274 18.82 6.98 -23.94
C GLU A 274 20.35 7.07 -23.84
N ASP A 275 20.99 6.18 -23.07
CA ASP A 275 22.44 6.15 -22.90
C ASP A 275 23.15 5.35 -24.02
N GLU A 276 24.49 5.27 -23.97
CA GLU A 276 25.29 4.54 -24.97
C GLU A 276 25.05 3.01 -24.96
N ASN A 277 24.54 2.47 -23.86
CA ASN A 277 24.21 1.05 -23.71
C ASN A 277 22.78 0.74 -24.19
N GLY A 278 22.01 1.76 -24.60
CA GLY A 278 20.62 1.64 -25.02
C GLY A 278 19.61 1.61 -23.87
N ILE A 279 20.04 1.91 -22.64
CA ILE A 279 19.14 2.04 -21.49
C ILE A 279 18.38 3.36 -21.61
N THR A 280 17.05 3.27 -21.56
CA THR A 280 16.17 4.43 -21.67
C THR A 280 15.50 4.77 -20.35
N ILE A 281 15.56 6.04 -19.96
CA ILE A 281 14.85 6.59 -18.80
C ILE A 281 13.90 7.69 -19.29
N ILE A 282 12.69 7.74 -18.75
CA ILE A 282 11.71 8.79 -19.05
C ILE A 282 11.54 9.69 -17.83
N LYS A 283 11.63 11.00 -18.03
CA LYS A 283 11.39 12.02 -17.01
C LYS A 283 10.30 12.99 -17.47
N LYS A 284 9.32 13.28 -16.61
CA LYS A 284 8.29 14.29 -16.87
C LYS A 284 8.78 15.67 -16.46
N PHE A 285 8.52 16.69 -17.28
CA PHE A 285 8.72 18.10 -16.90
C PHE A 285 7.58 19.00 -17.39
N VAL A 286 7.43 20.15 -16.75
CA VAL A 286 6.44 21.19 -17.09
C VAL A 286 7.17 22.35 -17.76
N LYS A 287 6.66 22.83 -18.90
CA LYS A 287 7.09 24.06 -19.55
C LYS A 287 6.18 25.21 -19.13
N GLU A 288 6.77 26.32 -18.71
CA GLU A 288 6.11 27.61 -18.48
C GLU A 288 6.28 28.55 -19.67
#